data_AF-A0ABC8X524-F1
#
_entry.id   AF-A0ABC8X524-F1
#
_cell.length_a   1.000
_cell.length_b   1.000
_cell.length_c   1.000
_cell.angle_alpha   90.00
_cell.angle_beta   90.00
_cell.angle_gamma   90.00
#
_symmetry.space_group_name_H-M   'P 1'
#
loop_
_entity.id
_entity.type
_entity.pdbx_description
1 polymer ?
#
loop_
_entity_poly.entity_id
_entity_poly.type
_entity_poly.pdbx_seq_one_letter_code
_entity_poly.pdbx_strand_id
1 'polypeptide(L)'
;MKGGDVSSISPLVSFVLGAAMATVCVLFFMSASPTRRLADISAFSTGNGTQEGLHLASAANHDNGVADGDTPAAEVVTATPAPAPAPAQAPSPWGDLEEVLQRAATKDRTVIMTQINAAWTRPGSLLDLFFESFRNGEGGVARLLDHLVIVTMDPAAYEGCQAVHRHCYFLRTSNGVDYRSEKMFMSKDYLEMMWGRNRFQQTVLELGYNFLFTDVDVMWFRDPFRHISMAADIAISSDVYMGDPYSLRNFPNGGFLFVRSSAKTIDFYRAWQQGRWRFFGKHEQDVFNLIKHEQSAKLDLAIQFLDTTYISGFCQLSKDLNKICTLHANCCVGLGAKMHDLRGVLDVWRNYTAGTPDERRAGKFQWKLPGICIH
;
A
#
# COMPACT_ATOMS: atom_id res chain seq x y z
N MET A 1 39.87 -49.42 17.81
CA MET A 1 39.15 -48.31 17.17
C MET A 1 39.69 -47.01 17.77
N LYS A 2 40.38 -46.19 16.98
CA LYS A 2 40.93 -44.89 17.41
C LYS A 2 39.80 -43.86 17.40
N GLY A 3 39.44 -43.31 18.56
CA GLY A 3 38.62 -42.11 18.67
C GLY A 3 39.52 -40.88 18.58
N GLY A 4 39.17 -39.94 17.71
CA GLY A 4 39.84 -38.64 17.59
C GLY A 4 39.20 -37.62 18.52
N ASP A 5 40.03 -36.94 19.31
CA ASP A 5 39.68 -35.80 20.15
C ASP A 5 39.26 -34.60 19.28
N VAL A 6 38.06 -34.06 19.56
CA VAL A 6 37.60 -32.77 19.02
C VAL A 6 37.93 -31.71 20.06
N SER A 7 38.89 -30.84 19.74
CA SER A 7 39.28 -29.71 20.59
C SER A 7 38.13 -28.68 20.66
N SER A 8 37.59 -28.48 21.85
CA SER A 8 36.58 -27.43 22.12
C SER A 8 37.28 -26.07 22.29
N ILE A 9 36.98 -25.13 21.39
CA ILE A 9 37.46 -23.74 21.48
C ILE A 9 36.65 -23.02 22.55
N SER A 10 37.32 -22.41 23.53
CA SER A 10 36.62 -21.77 24.66
C SER A 10 35.76 -20.57 24.19
N PRO A 11 34.62 -20.29 24.87
CA PRO A 11 33.73 -19.19 24.52
C PRO A 11 34.43 -17.82 24.48
N LEU A 12 35.49 -17.66 25.28
CA LEU A 12 36.27 -16.44 25.36
C LEU A 12 37.09 -16.20 24.09
N VAL A 13 37.58 -17.27 23.45
CA VAL A 13 38.31 -17.19 22.18
C VAL A 13 37.35 -16.85 21.04
N SER A 14 36.15 -17.45 21.02
CA SER A 14 35.09 -17.10 20.06
C SER A 14 34.61 -15.65 20.21
N PHE A 15 34.51 -15.14 21.44
CA PHE A 15 34.15 -13.75 21.69
C PHE A 15 35.23 -12.77 21.22
N VAL A 16 36.51 -13.06 21.50
CA VAL A 16 37.63 -12.21 21.06
C VAL A 16 37.75 -12.21 19.52
N LEU A 17 37.58 -13.36 18.86
CA LEU A 17 37.52 -13.45 17.40
C LEU A 17 36.33 -12.66 16.82
N GLY A 18 35.15 -12.74 17.44
CA GLY A 18 33.97 -11.97 17.03
C GLY A 18 34.17 -10.46 17.18
N ALA A 19 34.75 -10.01 18.29
CA ALA A 19 35.03 -8.59 18.54
C ALA A 19 36.11 -8.04 17.58
N ALA A 20 37.14 -8.83 17.27
CA ALA A 20 38.16 -8.46 16.29
C ALA A 20 37.56 -8.30 14.88
N MET A 21 36.69 -9.23 14.46
CA MET A 21 36.01 -9.15 13.16
C MET A 21 35.06 -7.94 13.07
N ALA A 22 34.31 -7.63 14.13
CA ALA A 22 33.45 -6.45 14.16
C ALA A 22 34.26 -5.15 14.04
N THR A 23 35.43 -5.08 14.69
CA THR A 23 36.32 -3.92 14.62
C THR A 23 36.90 -3.73 13.22
N VAL A 24 37.30 -4.81 12.55
CA VAL A 24 37.77 -4.78 11.16
C VAL A 24 36.65 -4.36 10.20
N CYS A 25 35.42 -4.84 10.39
CA CYS A 25 34.27 -4.43 9.57
C CYS A 25 33.94 -2.94 9.73
N VAL A 26 33.99 -2.39 10.95
CA VAL A 26 33.77 -0.95 11.20
C VAL A 26 34.87 -0.10 10.57
N LEU A 27 36.14 -0.52 10.66
CA LEU A 27 37.25 0.17 10.02
C LEU A 27 37.15 0.15 8.48
N PHE A 28 36.72 -0.97 7.88
CA PHE A 28 36.44 -1.04 6.45
C PHE A 28 35.30 -0.12 6.04
N PHE A 29 34.20 -0.09 6.81
CA PHE A 29 33.05 0.79 6.55
C PHE A 29 33.41 2.29 6.67
N MET A 30 34.26 2.64 7.63
CA MET A 30 34.75 4.02 7.84
C MET A 30 35.77 4.43 6.77
N SER A 31 36.51 3.49 6.19
CA SER A 31 37.50 3.77 5.12
C SER A 31 36.88 3.87 3.71
N ALA A 32 35.67 3.35 3.51
CA ALA A 32 35.04 3.20 2.19
C ALA A 32 34.19 4.41 1.73
N SER A 33 34.19 5.55 2.43
CA SER A 33 33.40 6.73 2.01
C SER A 33 33.94 8.06 2.56
N PRO A 34 34.92 8.72 1.90
CA PRO A 34 35.30 10.08 2.26
C PRO A 34 34.34 11.05 1.55
N THR A 35 33.13 11.24 2.08
CA THR A 35 32.31 12.48 1.99
C THR A 35 30.85 12.17 2.31
N ARG A 36 30.42 12.51 3.54
CA ARG A 36 29.11 13.15 3.80
C ARG A 36 29.07 13.58 5.26
N ARG A 37 28.86 14.87 5.46
CA ARG A 37 28.70 15.52 6.77
C ARG A 37 27.42 14.99 7.43
N LEU A 38 27.53 14.62 8.71
CA LEU A 38 26.40 14.42 9.61
C LEU A 38 25.72 15.76 9.84
N ALA A 39 24.42 15.84 9.53
CA ALA A 39 23.56 16.92 9.95
C ALA A 39 22.43 16.32 10.81
N ASP A 40 22.56 16.64 12.10
CA ASP A 40 21.61 16.70 13.22
C ASP A 40 20.25 15.99 13.13
N ILE A 41 20.12 15.02 14.03
CA ILE A 41 18.87 14.52 14.58
C ILE A 41 18.48 15.46 15.73
N SER A 42 17.35 16.16 15.61
CA SER A 42 16.67 16.74 16.79
C SER A 42 15.21 16.33 16.80
N ALA A 43 14.86 15.69 17.91
CA ALA A 43 13.59 15.09 18.24
C ALA A 43 12.46 16.11 18.50
N PHE A 44 11.23 15.61 18.32
CA PHE A 44 10.05 15.81 19.16
C PHE A 44 10.10 16.93 20.22
N SER A 45 9.24 17.94 20.06
CA SER A 45 8.70 18.70 21.20
C SER A 45 7.28 19.18 20.90
N THR A 46 6.43 18.96 21.89
CA THR A 46 5.03 19.38 22.05
C THR A 46 4.87 20.89 22.17
N GLY A 47 3.78 21.45 21.64
CA GLY A 47 3.42 22.85 21.90
C GLY A 47 2.05 23.23 21.33
N ASN A 48 1.05 23.20 22.20
CA ASN A 48 -0.26 23.83 22.03
C ASN A 48 -0.09 25.35 22.26
N GLY A 49 -0.73 26.22 21.48
CA GLY A 49 -0.66 27.67 21.75
C GLY A 49 -1.22 28.56 20.64
N THR A 50 -2.21 29.36 21.02
CA THR A 50 -3.07 30.27 20.26
C THR A 50 -2.44 31.61 19.84
N GLN A 51 -3.11 32.23 18.85
CA GLN A 51 -3.42 33.67 18.69
C GLN A 51 -2.55 34.60 17.79
N GLU A 52 -3.24 35.13 16.78
CA GLU A 52 -3.30 36.50 16.21
C GLU A 52 -2.04 37.29 15.81
N GLY A 53 -2.18 38.00 14.67
CA GLY A 53 -1.33 39.13 14.29
C GLY A 53 -1.60 39.66 12.87
N LEU A 54 -2.60 40.54 12.73
CA LEU A 54 -2.77 41.44 11.57
C LEU A 54 -1.62 42.44 11.49
N HIS A 55 -1.12 42.73 10.29
CA HIS A 55 -0.27 43.89 10.01
C HIS A 55 -1.00 44.88 9.09
N LEU A 56 -1.36 46.05 9.64
CA LEU A 56 -1.63 47.29 8.90
C LEU A 56 -0.39 48.19 9.06
N ALA A 57 0.12 48.73 7.96
CA ALA A 57 1.08 49.83 7.98
C ALA A 57 0.36 51.14 7.64
N SER A 58 0.47 52.13 8.53
CA SER A 58 -0.01 53.50 8.36
C SER A 58 1.18 54.42 8.14
N ALA A 59 1.07 55.29 7.14
CA ALA A 59 1.99 56.36 6.80
C ALA A 59 1.66 57.64 7.57
N ALA A 60 2.70 58.39 7.94
CA ALA A 60 2.60 59.74 8.48
C ALA A 60 3.15 60.74 7.45
N ASN A 61 2.36 61.76 7.08
CA ASN A 61 2.69 63.16 7.35
C ASN A 61 1.60 64.13 6.84
N HIS A 62 1.14 64.97 7.78
CA HIS A 62 0.60 66.33 7.69
C HIS A 62 1.46 67.28 6.82
N ASP A 63 1.06 68.47 6.36
CA ASP A 63 -0.18 69.26 6.23
C ASP A 63 0.25 70.59 5.55
N ASN A 64 -0.69 71.27 4.87
CA ASN A 64 -0.83 72.73 4.70
C ASN A 64 -1.31 73.17 3.30
N GLY A 65 -2.43 73.91 3.30
CA GLY A 65 -2.67 75.00 2.33
C GLY A 65 -4.03 74.97 1.63
N VAL A 66 -4.98 75.78 2.13
CA VAL A 66 -6.29 76.07 1.55
C VAL A 66 -6.19 77.23 0.54
N ALA A 67 -6.82 77.12 -0.64
CA ALA A 67 -7.82 78.07 -1.20
C ALA A 67 -7.99 77.95 -2.74
N ASP A 68 -9.23 77.69 -3.13
CA ASP A 68 -10.02 78.17 -4.29
C ASP A 68 -9.57 78.02 -5.76
N GLY A 69 -10.49 77.45 -6.55
CA GLY A 69 -10.86 77.98 -7.88
C GLY A 69 -10.63 77.09 -9.11
N ASP A 70 -11.74 76.55 -9.66
CA ASP A 70 -11.99 76.15 -11.06
C ASP A 70 -11.33 74.90 -11.72
N THR A 71 -12.12 73.80 -11.70
CA THR A 71 -12.43 72.73 -12.69
C THR A 71 -11.72 72.62 -14.07
N PRO A 72 -11.71 71.43 -14.73
CA PRO A 72 -11.02 70.17 -14.39
C PRO A 72 -10.06 69.73 -15.52
N ALA A 73 -8.90 69.15 -15.19
CA ALA A 73 -8.09 68.41 -16.17
C ALA A 73 -8.38 66.91 -16.04
N ALA A 74 -8.79 66.27 -17.13
CA ALA A 74 -9.08 64.85 -17.18
C ALA A 74 -7.79 64.02 -16.96
N GLU A 75 -7.66 63.41 -15.79
CA GLU A 75 -6.69 62.33 -15.58
C GLU A 75 -7.21 61.04 -16.21
N VAL A 76 -6.50 60.59 -17.26
CA VAL A 76 -6.72 59.29 -17.89
C VAL A 76 -6.21 58.22 -16.94
N VAL A 77 -7.13 57.60 -16.20
CA VAL A 77 -6.84 56.37 -15.43
C VAL A 77 -6.69 55.23 -16.43
N THR A 78 -5.45 54.88 -16.76
CA THR A 78 -5.15 53.62 -17.46
C THR A 78 -5.43 52.45 -16.53
N ALA A 79 -6.62 51.87 -16.65
CA ALA A 79 -6.97 50.61 -16.01
C ALA A 79 -6.08 49.49 -16.56
N THR A 80 -5.19 48.95 -15.73
CA THR A 80 -4.44 47.75 -16.06
C THR A 80 -5.42 46.57 -16.08
N PRO A 81 -5.54 45.80 -17.18
CA PRO A 81 -6.43 44.64 -17.21
C PRO A 81 -5.99 43.62 -16.15
N ALA A 82 -6.96 43.07 -15.42
CA ALA A 82 -6.70 41.95 -14.53
C ALA A 82 -6.03 40.81 -15.31
N PRO A 83 -5.05 40.09 -14.73
CA PRO A 83 -4.41 38.97 -15.41
C PRO A 83 -5.48 37.97 -15.84
N ALA A 84 -5.41 37.55 -17.11
CA ALA A 84 -6.33 36.55 -17.63
C ALA A 84 -6.31 35.31 -16.72
N PRO A 85 -7.47 34.69 -16.43
CA PRO A 85 -7.53 33.45 -15.67
C PRO A 85 -6.60 32.43 -16.33
N ALA A 86 -5.79 31.75 -15.51
CA ALA A 86 -4.89 30.72 -15.98
C ALA A 86 -5.67 29.73 -16.87
N PRO A 87 -5.07 29.24 -17.99
CA PRO A 87 -5.74 28.31 -18.87
C PRO A 87 -6.28 27.14 -18.06
N ALA A 88 -7.58 26.85 -18.19
CA ALA A 88 -8.16 25.65 -17.61
C ALA A 88 -7.34 24.44 -18.07
N GLN A 89 -6.75 23.71 -17.11
CA GLN A 89 -6.01 22.50 -17.44
C GLN A 89 -6.94 21.57 -18.21
N ALA A 90 -6.45 21.02 -19.32
CA ALA A 90 -7.20 20.01 -20.06
C ALA A 90 -7.58 18.88 -19.09
N PRO A 91 -8.82 18.39 -19.12
CA PRO A 91 -9.25 17.32 -18.22
C PRO A 91 -8.29 16.13 -18.35
N SER A 92 -7.74 15.68 -17.22
CA SER A 92 -6.84 14.52 -17.19
C SER A 92 -7.53 13.35 -17.89
N PRO A 93 -6.80 12.55 -18.70
CA PRO A 93 -7.37 11.35 -19.32
C PRO A 93 -7.89 10.35 -18.27
N TRP A 94 -7.52 10.53 -17.00
CA TRP A 94 -7.91 9.70 -15.87
C TRP A 94 -9.05 10.31 -15.03
N GLY A 95 -9.66 11.42 -15.47
CA GLY A 95 -10.68 12.11 -14.70
C GLY A 95 -10.11 12.73 -13.42
N ASP A 96 -10.68 12.40 -12.27
CA ASP A 96 -10.31 12.90 -10.94
C ASP A 96 -9.26 12.04 -10.22
N LEU A 97 -8.65 11.05 -10.89
CA LEU A 97 -7.71 10.11 -10.28
C LEU A 97 -6.55 10.81 -9.55
N GLU A 98 -5.90 11.78 -10.21
CA GLU A 98 -4.74 12.48 -9.66
C GLU A 98 -5.10 13.22 -8.35
N GLU A 99 -6.30 13.80 -8.29
CA GLU A 99 -6.82 14.49 -7.11
C GLU A 99 -7.12 13.49 -5.98
N VAL A 100 -7.75 12.36 -6.29
CA VAL A 100 -8.04 11.30 -5.32
C VAL A 100 -6.75 10.73 -4.73
N LEU A 101 -5.75 10.44 -5.58
CA LEU A 101 -4.43 9.96 -5.16
C LEU A 101 -3.73 11.01 -4.29
N GLN A 102 -3.76 12.29 -4.68
CA GLN A 102 -3.13 13.36 -3.91
C GLN A 102 -3.74 13.49 -2.51
N ARG A 103 -5.06 13.35 -2.39
CA ARG A 103 -5.77 13.44 -1.10
C ARG A 103 -5.54 12.22 -0.20
N ALA A 104 -5.39 11.03 -0.78
CA ALA A 104 -5.18 9.79 -0.03
C ALA A 104 -3.71 9.51 0.30
N ALA A 105 -2.75 10.05 -0.45
CA ALA A 105 -1.36 9.67 -0.31
C ALA A 105 -0.73 10.08 1.03
N THR A 106 0.15 9.21 1.53
CA THR A 106 1.10 9.53 2.60
C THR A 106 2.15 10.55 2.13
N LYS A 107 2.97 11.06 3.05
CA LYS A 107 4.05 12.02 2.73
C LYS A 107 5.05 11.50 1.69
N ASP A 108 5.31 10.20 1.69
CA ASP A 108 6.18 9.50 0.73
C ASP A 108 5.46 9.08 -0.56
N ARG A 109 4.26 9.63 -0.81
CA ARG A 109 3.41 9.34 -1.97
C ARG A 109 2.94 7.88 -2.07
N THR A 110 2.74 7.23 -0.94
CA THR A 110 2.18 5.86 -0.88
C THR A 110 0.67 5.93 -0.70
N VAL A 111 -0.08 5.19 -1.51
CA VAL A 111 -1.52 4.97 -1.36
C VAL A 111 -1.81 3.50 -1.08
N ILE A 112 -2.80 3.21 -0.25
CA ILE A 112 -3.37 1.86 -0.14
C ILE A 112 -4.51 1.78 -1.14
N MET A 113 -4.65 0.69 -1.89
CA MET A 113 -5.66 0.56 -2.92
C MET A 113 -6.41 -0.75 -2.80
N THR A 114 -7.71 -0.73 -3.04
CA THR A 114 -8.49 -1.95 -3.30
C THR A 114 -9.38 -1.71 -4.52
N GLN A 115 -9.86 -2.79 -5.12
CA GLN A 115 -10.73 -2.74 -6.29
C GLN A 115 -11.98 -3.56 -6.06
N ILE A 116 -13.14 -2.97 -6.32
CA ILE A 116 -14.45 -3.56 -6.05
C ILE A 116 -15.41 -3.37 -7.22
N ASN A 117 -16.44 -4.22 -7.23
CA ASN A 117 -17.65 -4.12 -8.04
C ASN A 117 -18.91 -4.25 -7.17
N ALA A 118 -20.10 -4.14 -7.76
CA ALA A 118 -21.36 -4.12 -7.04
C ALA A 118 -21.60 -5.37 -6.16
N ALA A 119 -21.06 -6.53 -6.53
CA ALA A 119 -21.21 -7.76 -5.75
C ALA A 119 -20.63 -7.64 -4.33
N TRP A 120 -19.63 -6.77 -4.14
CA TRP A 120 -18.89 -6.60 -2.88
C TRP A 120 -19.34 -5.40 -2.05
N THR A 121 -20.41 -4.68 -2.45
CA THR A 121 -20.85 -3.45 -1.77
C THR A 121 -22.20 -3.55 -1.06
N ARG A 122 -22.88 -4.70 -1.16
CA ARG A 122 -24.17 -4.92 -0.47
C ARG A 122 -23.98 -4.91 1.07
N PRO A 123 -24.97 -4.51 1.88
CA PRO A 123 -24.86 -4.63 3.32
C PRO A 123 -24.52 -6.06 3.77
N GLY A 124 -23.58 -6.18 4.70
CA GLY A 124 -23.00 -7.43 5.14
C GLY A 124 -22.07 -8.10 4.11
N SER A 125 -21.47 -7.33 3.20
CA SER A 125 -20.54 -7.81 2.15
C SER A 125 -19.08 -7.89 2.64
N LEU A 126 -18.17 -8.26 1.73
CA LEU A 126 -16.73 -8.26 2.02
C LEU A 126 -16.20 -6.86 2.29
N LEU A 127 -16.76 -5.81 1.70
CA LEU A 127 -16.32 -4.45 2.02
C LEU A 127 -16.60 -4.09 3.49
N ASP A 128 -17.71 -4.57 4.05
CA ASP A 128 -18.00 -4.36 5.47
C ASP A 128 -17.02 -5.12 6.37
N LEU A 129 -16.72 -6.39 6.06
CA LEU A 129 -15.71 -7.17 6.79
C LEU A 129 -14.32 -6.55 6.67
N PHE A 130 -13.98 -6.03 5.49
CA PHE A 130 -12.75 -5.32 5.22
C PHE A 130 -12.63 -4.11 6.15
N PHE A 131 -13.59 -3.19 6.15
CA PHE A 131 -13.57 -2.03 7.05
C PHE A 131 -13.60 -2.41 8.53
N GLU A 132 -14.39 -3.41 8.89
CA GLU A 132 -14.46 -3.94 10.25
C GLU A 132 -13.09 -4.43 10.73
N SER A 133 -12.34 -5.12 9.87
CA SER A 133 -11.00 -5.60 10.20
C SER A 133 -10.05 -4.45 10.53
N PHE A 134 -10.00 -3.40 9.70
CA PHE A 134 -9.16 -2.22 9.97
C PHE A 134 -9.52 -1.55 11.29
N ARG A 135 -10.83 -1.37 11.56
CA ARG A 135 -11.34 -0.70 12.76
C ARG A 135 -11.05 -1.50 14.03
N ASN A 136 -11.08 -2.83 13.95
CA ASN A 136 -10.77 -3.74 15.04
C ASN A 136 -9.28 -4.14 15.10
N GLY A 137 -8.46 -3.62 14.18
CA GLY A 137 -7.02 -3.86 14.14
C GLY A 137 -6.30 -3.15 15.29
N GLU A 138 -5.21 -3.77 15.77
CA GLU A 138 -4.36 -3.22 16.83
C GLU A 138 -3.32 -2.25 16.26
N GLY A 139 -2.69 -1.44 17.12
CA GLY A 139 -1.52 -0.64 16.73
C GLY A 139 -1.84 0.52 15.78
N GLY A 140 -3.11 0.96 15.71
CA GLY A 140 -3.50 2.13 14.92
C GLY A 140 -3.81 1.84 13.45
N VAL A 141 -3.97 0.57 13.06
CA VAL A 141 -4.34 0.15 11.68
C VAL A 141 -5.55 0.91 11.14
N ALA A 142 -6.53 1.24 11.97
CA ALA A 142 -7.70 2.01 11.56
C ALA A 142 -7.35 3.33 10.83
N ARG A 143 -6.22 3.97 11.17
CA ARG A 143 -5.76 5.21 10.51
C ARG A 143 -5.30 4.99 9.06
N LEU A 144 -4.93 3.76 8.70
CA LEU A 144 -4.56 3.42 7.32
C LEU A 144 -5.75 3.59 6.36
N LEU A 145 -6.99 3.58 6.86
CA LEU A 145 -8.17 3.89 6.06
C LEU A 145 -8.14 5.32 5.49
N ASP A 146 -7.48 6.28 6.15
CA ASP A 146 -7.31 7.63 5.60
C ASP A 146 -6.47 7.63 4.31
N HIS A 147 -5.71 6.56 4.06
CA HIS A 147 -4.86 6.38 2.89
C HIS A 147 -5.39 5.34 1.88
N LEU A 148 -6.58 4.79 2.13
CA LEU A 148 -7.23 3.83 1.26
C LEU A 148 -7.89 4.54 0.08
N VAL A 149 -7.62 4.10 -1.15
CA VAL A 149 -8.36 4.45 -2.36
C VAL A 149 -9.15 3.22 -2.79
N ILE A 150 -10.45 3.37 -2.95
CA ILE A 150 -11.33 2.31 -3.43
C ILE A 150 -11.63 2.57 -4.91
N VAL A 151 -11.10 1.69 -5.75
CA VAL A 151 -11.31 1.70 -7.19
C VAL A 151 -12.57 0.92 -7.51
N THR A 152 -13.57 1.57 -8.10
CA THR A 152 -14.86 0.95 -8.40
C THR A 152 -15.00 0.68 -9.89
N MET A 153 -15.59 -0.47 -10.22
CA MET A 153 -15.70 -0.95 -11.61
C MET A 153 -17.06 -0.70 -12.25
N ASP A 154 -18.03 -0.23 -11.47
CA ASP A 154 -19.38 0.08 -11.93
C ASP A 154 -20.02 1.20 -11.10
N PRO A 155 -21.08 1.85 -11.61
CA PRO A 155 -21.72 2.97 -10.93
C PRO A 155 -22.32 2.64 -9.57
N ALA A 156 -22.87 1.42 -9.37
CA ALA A 156 -23.47 1.04 -8.10
C ALA A 156 -22.40 0.85 -7.02
N ALA A 157 -21.25 0.26 -7.39
CA ALA A 157 -20.09 0.19 -6.52
C ALA A 157 -19.54 1.58 -6.17
N TYR A 158 -19.56 2.52 -7.12
CA TYR A 158 -19.12 3.90 -6.89
C TYR A 158 -20.01 4.63 -5.88
N GLU A 159 -21.33 4.58 -6.07
CA GLU A 159 -22.31 5.15 -5.13
C GLU A 159 -22.17 4.52 -3.74
N GLY A 160 -22.10 3.19 -3.66
CA GLY A 160 -21.90 2.46 -2.42
C GLY A 160 -20.59 2.84 -1.71
N CYS A 161 -19.51 3.02 -2.47
CA CYS A 161 -18.23 3.51 -1.92
C CYS A 161 -18.38 4.91 -1.33
N GLN A 162 -18.97 5.85 -2.07
CA GLN A 162 -19.13 7.24 -1.62
C GLN A 162 -19.95 7.37 -0.35
N ALA A 163 -20.87 6.43 -0.10
CA ALA A 163 -21.66 6.38 1.13
C ALA A 163 -20.84 6.01 2.38
N VAL A 164 -19.72 5.30 2.22
CA VAL A 164 -18.95 4.73 3.35
C VAL A 164 -17.49 5.20 3.41
N HIS A 165 -16.97 5.81 2.35
CA HIS A 165 -15.57 6.18 2.22
C HIS A 165 -15.34 7.46 1.41
N ARG A 166 -14.24 8.17 1.67
CA ARG A 166 -13.95 9.49 1.09
C ARG A 166 -13.16 9.44 -0.22
N HIS A 167 -12.38 8.39 -0.44
CA HIS A 167 -11.45 8.28 -1.57
C HIS A 167 -11.93 7.15 -2.49
N CYS A 168 -12.97 7.45 -3.26
CA CYS A 168 -13.54 6.55 -4.25
C CYS A 168 -13.12 7.01 -5.64
N TYR A 169 -12.75 6.09 -6.51
CA TYR A 169 -12.44 6.40 -7.91
C TYR A 169 -13.18 5.44 -8.84
N PHE A 170 -13.97 6.00 -9.77
CA PHE A 170 -14.69 5.19 -10.74
C PHE A 170 -13.82 4.90 -11.98
N LEU A 171 -13.31 3.68 -12.07
CA LEU A 171 -12.52 3.22 -13.20
C LEU A 171 -13.42 2.90 -14.40
N ARG A 172 -13.51 3.85 -15.32
CA ARG A 172 -14.26 3.69 -16.56
C ARG A 172 -13.52 2.76 -17.53
N THR A 173 -14.02 1.55 -17.72
CA THR A 173 -13.50 0.62 -18.72
C THR A 173 -14.17 0.84 -20.08
N SER A 174 -13.38 1.08 -21.12
CA SER A 174 -13.87 1.28 -22.49
C SER A 174 -14.18 0.00 -23.26
N ASN A 175 -13.98 -1.18 -22.66
CA ASN A 175 -14.08 -2.48 -23.34
C ASN A 175 -15.51 -3.08 -23.38
N GLY A 176 -16.52 -2.37 -22.88
CA GLY A 176 -17.93 -2.79 -22.94
C GLY A 176 -18.29 -4.01 -22.08
N VAL A 177 -17.38 -4.48 -21.22
CA VAL A 177 -17.62 -5.60 -20.30
C VAL A 177 -18.45 -5.11 -19.10
N ASP A 178 -19.51 -5.84 -18.75
CA ASP A 178 -20.30 -5.58 -17.56
C ASP A 178 -19.64 -6.21 -16.33
N TYR A 179 -19.02 -5.40 -15.46
CA TYR A 179 -18.35 -5.88 -14.24
C TYR A 179 -19.24 -5.94 -13.00
N ARG A 180 -20.55 -5.71 -13.10
CA ARG A 180 -21.45 -5.63 -11.92
C ARG A 180 -21.56 -6.93 -11.11
N SER A 181 -21.36 -8.10 -11.74
CA SER A 181 -21.49 -9.41 -11.08
C SER A 181 -20.14 -10.00 -10.66
N GLU A 182 -20.17 -10.92 -9.68
CA GLU A 182 -19.02 -11.80 -9.41
C GLU A 182 -18.63 -12.54 -10.69
N LYS A 183 -17.33 -12.55 -11.01
CA LYS A 183 -16.81 -13.22 -12.19
C LYS A 183 -16.24 -14.57 -11.79
N MET A 184 -16.70 -15.61 -12.49
CA MET A 184 -16.16 -16.96 -12.33
C MET A 184 -14.66 -16.93 -12.61
N PHE A 185 -13.88 -17.52 -11.71
CA PHE A 185 -12.44 -17.63 -11.84
C PHE A 185 -12.05 -18.20 -13.21
N MET A 186 -11.04 -17.60 -13.86
CA MET A 186 -10.54 -17.93 -15.21
C MET A 186 -11.51 -17.70 -16.38
N SER A 187 -12.69 -17.12 -16.16
CA SER A 187 -13.55 -16.66 -17.27
C SER A 187 -12.88 -15.53 -18.08
N LYS A 188 -13.32 -15.31 -19.32
CA LYS A 188 -12.81 -14.21 -20.16
C LYS A 188 -12.95 -12.86 -19.45
N ASP A 189 -14.11 -12.58 -18.87
CA ASP A 189 -14.37 -11.35 -18.13
C ASP A 189 -13.47 -11.21 -16.89
N TYR A 190 -13.19 -12.32 -16.19
CA TYR A 190 -12.23 -12.34 -15.08
C TYR A 190 -10.82 -11.97 -15.56
N LEU A 191 -10.35 -12.56 -16.67
CA LEU A 191 -9.04 -12.24 -17.23
C LEU A 191 -8.96 -10.76 -17.66
N GLU A 192 -9.99 -10.23 -18.31
CA GLU A 192 -10.03 -8.80 -18.66
C GLU A 192 -9.98 -7.90 -17.42
N MET A 193 -10.74 -8.24 -16.38
CA MET A 193 -10.76 -7.50 -15.12
C MET A 193 -9.37 -7.48 -14.45
N MET A 194 -8.71 -8.63 -14.36
CA MET A 194 -7.41 -8.79 -13.73
C MET A 194 -6.29 -8.07 -14.49
N TRP A 195 -6.31 -8.13 -15.82
CA TRP A 195 -5.37 -7.34 -16.63
C TRP A 195 -5.68 -5.84 -16.57
N GLY A 196 -6.94 -5.45 -16.47
CA GLY A 196 -7.36 -4.07 -16.22
C GLY A 196 -6.85 -3.54 -14.88
N ARG A 197 -6.93 -4.36 -13.81
CA ARG A 197 -6.31 -4.10 -12.50
C ARG A 197 -4.81 -3.82 -12.64
N ASN A 198 -4.10 -4.72 -13.30
CA ASN A 198 -2.65 -4.58 -13.51
C ASN A 198 -2.31 -3.32 -14.32
N ARG A 199 -3.14 -2.96 -15.31
CA ARG A 199 -2.94 -1.73 -16.11
C ARG A 199 -3.18 -0.48 -15.28
N PHE A 200 -4.21 -0.48 -14.43
CA PHE A 200 -4.47 0.64 -13.53
C PHE A 200 -3.34 0.83 -12.51
N GLN A 201 -2.83 -0.27 -11.93
CA GLN A 201 -1.64 -0.24 -11.06
C GLN A 201 -0.43 0.39 -11.78
N GLN A 202 -0.21 0.06 -13.06
CA GLN A 202 0.83 0.72 -13.88
C GLN A 202 0.60 2.24 -13.96
N THR A 203 -0.63 2.68 -14.24
CA THR A 203 -0.96 4.13 -14.31
C THR A 203 -0.60 4.84 -13.00
N VAL A 204 -0.89 4.24 -11.85
CA VAL A 204 -0.56 4.82 -10.53
C VAL A 204 0.96 5.01 -10.36
N LEU A 205 1.75 4.03 -10.81
CA LEU A 205 3.22 4.14 -10.81
C LEU A 205 3.71 5.22 -11.77
N GLU A 206 3.13 5.32 -12.97
CA GLU A 206 3.45 6.34 -13.98
C GLU A 206 3.11 7.76 -13.50
N LEU A 207 2.10 7.91 -12.63
CA LEU A 207 1.76 9.16 -11.93
C LEU A 207 2.70 9.47 -10.75
N GLY A 208 3.67 8.59 -10.46
CA GLY A 208 4.69 8.79 -9.43
C GLY A 208 4.26 8.45 -8.01
N TYR A 209 3.20 7.63 -7.83
CA TYR A 209 2.77 7.16 -6.52
C TYR A 209 3.25 5.72 -6.29
N ASN A 210 3.74 5.44 -5.08
CA ASN A 210 3.85 4.06 -4.61
C ASN A 210 2.44 3.56 -4.27
N PHE A 211 2.24 2.26 -4.31
CA PHE A 211 0.97 1.72 -3.84
C PHE A 211 1.16 0.44 -3.04
N LEU A 212 0.22 0.18 -2.13
CA LEU A 212 -0.06 -1.11 -1.54
C LEU A 212 -1.46 -1.54 -1.98
N PHE A 213 -1.54 -2.47 -2.91
CA PHE A 213 -2.79 -3.08 -3.35
C PHE A 213 -3.19 -4.19 -2.39
N THR A 214 -4.47 -4.26 -2.03
CA THR A 214 -5.07 -5.32 -1.23
C THR A 214 -6.42 -5.72 -1.82
N ASP A 215 -6.67 -7.01 -1.97
CA ASP A 215 -8.01 -7.50 -2.28
C ASP A 215 -8.94 -7.23 -1.08
N VAL A 216 -10.24 -7.09 -1.36
CA VAL A 216 -11.26 -6.76 -0.35
C VAL A 216 -11.51 -7.91 0.63
N ASP A 217 -11.05 -9.12 0.30
CA ASP A 217 -11.13 -10.33 1.12
C ASP A 217 -9.86 -10.60 1.94
N VAL A 218 -9.03 -9.56 2.11
CA VAL A 218 -7.90 -9.53 3.04
C VAL A 218 -8.32 -8.82 4.32
N MET A 219 -8.27 -9.52 5.45
CA MET A 219 -8.52 -8.95 6.78
C MET A 219 -7.24 -8.34 7.34
N TRP A 220 -7.35 -7.16 7.94
CA TRP A 220 -6.24 -6.40 8.51
C TRP A 220 -6.31 -6.40 10.03
N PHE A 221 -5.20 -6.75 10.67
CA PHE A 221 -5.10 -6.93 12.12
C PHE A 221 -4.02 -6.07 12.75
N ARG A 222 -2.90 -5.87 12.05
CA ARG A 222 -1.76 -5.03 12.45
C ARG A 222 -1.14 -4.37 11.23
N ASP A 223 -0.33 -3.35 11.46
CA ASP A 223 0.37 -2.64 10.39
C ASP A 223 1.34 -3.59 9.64
N PRO A 224 1.10 -3.88 8.35
CA PRO A 224 1.96 -4.76 7.57
C PRO A 224 3.20 -4.05 7.01
N PHE A 225 3.24 -2.71 6.99
CA PHE A 225 4.37 -1.97 6.41
C PHE A 225 5.69 -2.25 7.16
N ARG A 226 5.62 -2.60 8.45
CA ARG A 226 6.78 -3.03 9.25
C ARG A 226 7.48 -4.30 8.71
N HIS A 227 6.81 -5.06 7.85
CA HIS A 227 7.33 -6.28 7.23
C HIS A 227 7.75 -6.06 5.76
N ILE A 228 7.55 -4.85 5.23
CA ILE A 228 7.98 -4.46 3.89
C ILE A 228 9.35 -3.78 4.00
N SER A 229 10.35 -4.34 3.33
CA SER A 229 11.70 -3.80 3.33
C SER A 229 11.75 -2.45 2.60
N MET A 230 12.44 -1.47 3.18
CA MET A 230 12.71 -0.20 2.51
C MET A 230 13.55 -0.38 1.23
N ALA A 231 14.23 -1.51 1.05
CA ALA A 231 14.97 -1.80 -0.18
C ALA A 231 14.11 -2.47 -1.26
N ALA A 232 12.92 -2.99 -0.92
CA ALA A 232 12.09 -3.71 -1.88
C ALA A 232 11.50 -2.77 -2.96
N ASP A 233 11.68 -3.13 -4.23
CA ASP A 233 10.97 -2.48 -5.34
C ASP A 233 9.53 -3.00 -5.43
N ILE A 234 9.36 -4.29 -5.17
CA ILE A 234 8.09 -5.01 -5.13
C ILE A 234 8.08 -5.85 -3.86
N ALA A 235 7.01 -5.78 -3.08
CA ALA A 235 6.76 -6.71 -1.98
C ALA A 235 5.39 -7.38 -2.19
N ILE A 236 5.36 -8.70 -2.30
CA ILE A 236 4.18 -9.45 -2.73
C ILE A 236 3.90 -10.60 -1.75
N SER A 237 2.63 -10.81 -1.42
CA SER A 237 2.21 -11.99 -0.65
C SER A 237 2.45 -13.29 -1.43
N SER A 238 2.30 -14.44 -0.77
CA SER A 238 2.53 -15.75 -1.39
C SER A 238 1.40 -16.72 -1.10
N ASP A 239 1.01 -17.51 -2.10
CA ASP A 239 0.20 -18.71 -1.89
C ASP A 239 1.05 -19.80 -1.21
N VAL A 240 2.34 -19.88 -1.58
CA VAL A 240 3.32 -20.77 -0.95
C VAL A 240 4.62 -20.01 -0.69
N TYR A 241 4.95 -19.82 0.58
CA TYR A 241 6.18 -19.20 1.07
C TYR A 241 7.16 -20.27 1.58
N MET A 242 8.32 -20.34 0.96
CA MET A 242 9.36 -21.35 1.19
C MET A 242 10.47 -20.91 2.15
N GLY A 243 10.28 -19.80 2.89
CA GLY A 243 11.13 -19.41 4.01
C GLY A 243 12.10 -18.25 3.73
N ASP A 244 12.67 -18.17 2.53
CA ASP A 244 13.55 -17.06 2.12
C ASP A 244 12.75 -15.95 1.41
N PRO A 245 12.73 -14.71 1.95
CA PRO A 245 11.95 -13.61 1.40
C PRO A 245 12.45 -13.10 0.05
N TYR A 246 13.66 -13.44 -0.40
CA TYR A 246 14.19 -12.99 -1.69
C TYR A 246 14.35 -14.15 -2.70
N SER A 247 13.96 -15.36 -2.31
CA SER A 247 13.97 -16.50 -3.22
C SER A 247 12.86 -16.36 -4.25
N LEU A 248 13.25 -16.22 -5.52
CA LEU A 248 12.31 -16.25 -6.65
C LEU A 248 11.59 -17.61 -6.80
N ARG A 249 11.91 -18.63 -5.99
CA ARG A 249 11.16 -19.88 -6.00
C ARG A 249 9.78 -19.75 -5.36
N ASN A 250 9.56 -18.80 -4.45
CA ASN A 250 8.25 -18.57 -3.80
C ASN A 250 7.11 -18.42 -4.83
N PHE A 251 5.90 -18.81 -4.46
CA PHE A 251 4.72 -18.70 -5.33
C PHE A 251 3.89 -17.47 -4.93
N PRO A 252 4.02 -16.35 -5.65
CA PRO A 252 3.40 -15.09 -5.25
C PRO A 252 1.89 -15.08 -5.45
N ASN A 253 1.21 -14.31 -4.63
CA ASN A 253 -0.21 -14.00 -4.71
C ASN A 253 -0.44 -12.50 -4.91
N GLY A 254 -1.26 -12.14 -5.90
CA GLY A 254 -1.52 -10.75 -6.29
C GLY A 254 -2.51 -9.98 -5.41
N GLY A 255 -3.12 -10.63 -4.42
CA GLY A 255 -4.12 -10.03 -3.54
C GLY A 255 -3.55 -9.17 -2.41
N PHE A 256 -2.22 -9.17 -2.23
CA PHE A 256 -1.54 -8.19 -1.38
C PHE A 256 -0.16 -7.87 -1.98
N LEU A 257 -0.01 -6.64 -2.48
CA LEU A 257 1.09 -6.24 -3.35
C LEU A 257 1.48 -4.78 -3.15
N PHE A 258 2.66 -4.54 -2.58
CA PHE A 258 3.30 -3.23 -2.55
C PHE A 258 4.27 -3.05 -3.72
N VAL A 259 4.25 -1.88 -4.35
CA VAL A 259 5.20 -1.51 -5.40
C VAL A 259 5.64 -0.07 -5.21
N ARG A 260 6.95 0.16 -5.22
CA ARG A 260 7.55 1.49 -5.24
C ARG A 260 7.50 2.06 -6.65
N SER A 261 7.10 3.31 -6.83
CA SER A 261 7.22 3.98 -8.11
C SER A 261 8.69 4.27 -8.43
N SER A 262 9.17 3.68 -9.53
CA SER A 262 10.50 3.92 -10.08
C SER A 262 10.52 3.56 -11.57
N ALA A 263 11.56 3.98 -12.29
CA ALA A 263 11.74 3.57 -13.68
C ALA A 263 11.77 2.03 -13.82
N LYS A 264 12.43 1.33 -12.88
CA LYS A 264 12.53 -0.13 -12.87
C LYS A 264 11.15 -0.80 -12.78
N THR A 265 10.30 -0.35 -11.85
CA THR A 265 8.98 -0.97 -11.64
C THR A 265 7.99 -0.59 -12.72
N ILE A 266 8.08 0.61 -13.30
CA ILE A 266 7.29 1.00 -14.48
C ILE A 266 7.65 0.10 -15.68
N ASP A 267 8.94 -0.14 -15.93
CA ASP A 267 9.39 -1.04 -17.00
C ASP A 267 8.99 -2.50 -16.75
N PHE A 268 9.03 -2.94 -15.49
CA PHE A 268 8.50 -4.25 -15.11
C PHE A 268 7.02 -4.38 -15.44
N TYR A 269 6.20 -3.39 -15.08
CA TYR A 269 4.76 -3.41 -15.39
C TYR A 269 4.48 -3.38 -16.90
N ARG A 270 5.30 -2.68 -17.70
CA ARG A 270 5.22 -2.75 -19.17
C ARG A 270 5.48 -4.16 -19.68
N ALA A 271 6.53 -4.83 -19.18
CA ALA A 271 6.82 -6.22 -19.54
C ALA A 271 5.72 -7.18 -19.07
N TRP A 272 5.15 -6.94 -17.89
CA TRP A 272 4.05 -7.72 -17.34
C TRP A 272 2.79 -7.63 -18.22
N GLN A 273 2.39 -6.41 -18.61
CA GLN A 273 1.29 -6.18 -19.55
C GLN A 273 1.54 -6.83 -20.92
N GLN A 274 2.76 -6.73 -21.47
CA GLN A 274 3.12 -7.41 -22.71
C GLN A 274 3.04 -8.94 -22.58
N GLY A 275 3.29 -9.46 -21.38
CA GLY A 275 3.15 -10.87 -21.05
C GLY A 275 1.75 -11.44 -21.35
N ARG A 276 0.70 -10.61 -21.36
CA ARG A 276 -0.65 -11.01 -21.80
C ARG A 276 -0.67 -11.60 -23.20
N TRP A 277 0.15 -11.07 -24.11
CA TRP A 277 0.26 -11.54 -25.50
C TRP A 277 1.24 -12.71 -25.63
N ARG A 278 2.32 -12.72 -24.85
CA ARG A 278 3.33 -13.79 -24.84
C ARG A 278 2.78 -15.09 -24.21
N PHE A 279 1.86 -14.96 -23.26
CA PHE A 279 1.32 -16.06 -22.46
C PHE A 279 -0.21 -16.05 -22.50
N PHE A 280 -0.76 -16.21 -23.71
CA PHE A 280 -2.19 -16.13 -23.96
C PHE A 280 -3.01 -17.06 -23.04
N GLY A 281 -4.13 -16.54 -22.52
CA GLY A 281 -5.05 -17.28 -21.65
C GLY A 281 -4.63 -17.35 -20.17
N LYS A 282 -3.45 -16.83 -19.82
CA LYS A 282 -3.02 -16.73 -18.41
C LYS A 282 -3.49 -15.43 -17.77
N HIS A 283 -3.79 -15.50 -16.48
CA HIS A 283 -4.02 -14.32 -15.65
C HIS A 283 -2.69 -13.67 -15.25
N GLU A 284 -2.76 -12.46 -14.72
CA GLU A 284 -1.60 -11.63 -14.40
C GLU A 284 -0.69 -12.25 -13.34
N GLN A 285 -1.19 -12.86 -12.27
CA GLN A 285 -0.35 -13.50 -11.25
C GLN A 285 0.45 -14.70 -11.84
N ASP A 286 -0.18 -15.48 -12.71
CA ASP A 286 0.47 -16.56 -13.45
C ASP A 286 1.62 -16.02 -14.31
N VAL A 287 1.37 -14.91 -15.01
CA VAL A 287 2.39 -14.25 -15.84
C VAL A 287 3.51 -13.66 -14.99
N PHE A 288 3.21 -13.06 -13.83
CA PHE A 288 4.24 -12.60 -12.89
C PHE A 288 5.20 -13.74 -12.56
N ASN A 289 4.66 -14.91 -12.23
CA ASN A 289 5.45 -16.08 -11.87
C ASN A 289 6.36 -16.54 -13.01
N LEU A 290 5.90 -16.42 -14.26
CA LEU A 290 6.67 -16.77 -15.46
C LEU A 290 7.77 -15.76 -15.80
N ILE A 291 7.56 -14.46 -15.54
CA ILE A 291 8.50 -13.42 -15.96
C ILE A 291 9.46 -12.96 -14.86
N LYS A 292 9.14 -13.17 -13.58
CA LYS A 292 9.89 -12.60 -12.45
C LYS A 292 11.39 -12.94 -12.48
N HIS A 293 11.78 -14.13 -12.93
CA HIS A 293 13.19 -14.51 -13.05
C HIS A 293 13.92 -13.68 -14.10
N GLU A 294 13.37 -13.64 -15.33
CA GLU A 294 13.94 -12.88 -16.44
C GLU A 294 13.99 -11.39 -16.11
N GLN A 295 12.89 -10.83 -15.59
CA GLN A 295 12.79 -9.40 -15.34
C GLN A 295 13.56 -8.95 -14.11
N SER A 296 13.62 -9.75 -13.03
CA SER A 296 14.42 -9.40 -11.85
C SER A 296 15.90 -9.30 -12.21
N ALA A 297 16.43 -10.23 -13.01
CA ALA A 297 17.80 -10.16 -13.49
C ALA A 297 18.03 -8.98 -14.45
N LYS A 298 17.10 -8.73 -15.38
CA LYS A 298 17.24 -7.67 -16.40
C LYS A 298 17.17 -6.26 -15.81
N LEU A 299 16.27 -6.04 -14.85
CA LEU A 299 15.96 -4.72 -14.30
C LEU A 299 16.62 -4.48 -12.93
N ASP A 300 17.34 -5.48 -12.40
CA ASP A 300 17.92 -5.46 -11.06
C ASP A 300 16.84 -5.14 -10.00
N LEU A 301 15.73 -5.91 -10.03
CA LEU A 301 14.60 -5.71 -9.12
C LEU A 301 14.80 -6.46 -7.81
N ALA A 302 14.65 -5.75 -6.70
CA ALA A 302 14.50 -6.33 -5.38
C ALA A 302 13.04 -6.74 -5.14
N ILE A 303 12.72 -8.01 -5.43
CA ILE A 303 11.39 -8.59 -5.17
C ILE A 303 11.42 -9.29 -3.80
N GLN A 304 10.63 -8.78 -2.86
CA GLN A 304 10.42 -9.39 -1.55
C GLN A 304 9.11 -10.20 -1.56
N PHE A 305 9.19 -11.47 -1.20
CA PHE A 305 8.04 -12.31 -0.89
C PHE A 305 7.75 -12.20 0.61
N LEU A 306 6.51 -11.86 0.95
CA LEU A 306 6.10 -11.60 2.32
C LEU A 306 5.88 -12.92 3.06
N ASP A 307 6.49 -13.03 4.25
CA ASP A 307 6.38 -14.21 5.12
C ASP A 307 4.94 -14.41 5.59
N THR A 308 4.40 -15.60 5.31
CA THR A 308 3.02 -16.01 5.62
C THR A 308 2.73 -16.09 7.12
N THR A 309 3.77 -16.05 7.96
CA THR A 309 3.62 -15.86 9.42
C THR A 309 2.93 -14.54 9.74
N TYR A 310 3.22 -13.49 8.98
CA TYR A 310 2.71 -12.13 9.20
C TYR A 310 1.65 -11.73 8.16
N ILE A 311 1.89 -12.06 6.88
CA ILE A 311 1.00 -11.77 5.75
C ILE A 311 0.39 -13.09 5.30
N SER A 312 -0.55 -13.57 6.12
CA SER A 312 -1.08 -14.93 6.04
C SER A 312 -2.15 -15.06 4.95
N GLY A 313 -2.46 -16.30 4.58
CA GLY A 313 -3.66 -16.62 3.82
C GLY A 313 -4.12 -18.04 4.07
N PHE A 314 -5.30 -18.46 3.59
CA PHE A 314 -5.75 -19.84 3.79
C PHE A 314 -4.88 -20.88 3.09
N CYS A 315 -4.18 -20.54 2.00
CA CYS A 315 -3.21 -21.45 1.37
C CYS A 315 -2.08 -21.85 2.32
N GLN A 316 -1.63 -20.92 3.17
CA GLN A 316 -0.57 -21.13 4.15
C GLN A 316 -0.86 -20.30 5.40
N LEU A 317 -1.70 -20.89 6.26
CA LEU A 317 -2.28 -20.19 7.40
C LEU A 317 -1.35 -20.16 8.61
N SER A 318 -0.98 -18.96 9.05
CA SER A 318 -0.24 -18.74 10.29
C SER A 318 -1.08 -19.18 11.49
N LYS A 319 -0.50 -19.91 12.43
CA LYS A 319 -1.17 -20.33 13.68
C LYS A 319 -0.95 -19.33 14.83
N ASP A 320 -0.07 -18.35 14.65
CA ASP A 320 0.31 -17.43 15.71
C ASP A 320 -0.39 -16.07 15.56
N LEU A 321 -1.51 -15.93 16.28
CA LEU A 321 -2.31 -14.70 16.31
C LEU A 321 -1.54 -13.51 16.92
N ASN A 322 -0.43 -13.74 17.62
CA ASN A 322 0.42 -12.65 18.14
C ASN A 322 1.27 -11.99 17.06
N LYS A 323 1.44 -12.64 15.91
CA LYS A 323 2.30 -12.14 14.82
C LYS A 323 1.50 -11.58 13.64
N ILE A 324 0.38 -12.22 13.33
CA ILE A 324 -0.38 -11.94 12.11
C ILE A 324 -0.70 -10.44 11.94
N CYS A 325 -0.49 -9.93 10.74
CA CYS A 325 -0.80 -8.56 10.32
C CYS A 325 -1.97 -8.55 9.36
N THR A 326 -2.00 -9.48 8.41
CA THR A 326 -3.12 -9.66 7.49
C THR A 326 -3.45 -11.13 7.27
N LEU A 327 -4.68 -11.41 6.84
CA LEU A 327 -5.13 -12.74 6.43
C LEU A 327 -5.99 -12.64 5.17
N HIS A 328 -5.50 -13.21 4.07
CA HIS A 328 -6.20 -13.28 2.79
C HIS A 328 -7.03 -14.57 2.70
N ALA A 329 -8.28 -14.46 2.24
CA ALA A 329 -9.06 -15.62 1.79
C ALA A 329 -8.61 -16.20 0.42
N ASN A 330 -7.30 -16.27 0.17
CA ASN A 330 -6.74 -16.99 -0.98
C ASN A 330 -6.98 -18.50 -0.85
N CYS A 331 -6.86 -19.25 -1.95
CA CYS A 331 -7.27 -20.66 -2.02
C CYS A 331 -8.75 -20.93 -1.63
N CYS A 332 -9.59 -19.90 -1.56
CA CYS A 332 -11.03 -20.03 -1.38
C CYS A 332 -11.78 -19.59 -2.63
N VAL A 333 -12.71 -20.42 -3.10
CA VAL A 333 -13.52 -20.13 -4.29
C VAL A 333 -14.95 -19.79 -3.89
N GLY A 334 -15.47 -18.71 -4.45
CA GLY A 334 -16.86 -18.28 -4.30
C GLY A 334 -17.10 -17.35 -3.13
N LEU A 335 -17.86 -16.28 -3.39
CA LEU A 335 -18.19 -15.24 -2.41
C LEU A 335 -18.82 -15.80 -1.12
N GLY A 336 -19.74 -16.77 -1.22
CA GLY A 336 -20.42 -17.33 -0.05
C GLY A 336 -19.48 -18.03 0.94
N ALA A 337 -18.53 -18.81 0.44
CA ALA A 337 -17.53 -19.50 1.27
C ALA A 337 -16.58 -18.49 1.92
N LYS A 338 -16.07 -17.52 1.14
CA LYS A 338 -15.23 -16.42 1.66
C LYS A 338 -15.92 -15.66 2.80
N MET A 339 -17.17 -15.28 2.60
CA MET A 339 -17.97 -14.56 3.60
C MET A 339 -18.14 -15.37 4.90
N HIS A 340 -18.38 -16.68 4.80
CA HIS A 340 -18.54 -17.53 5.98
C HIS A 340 -17.25 -17.59 6.80
N ASP A 341 -16.14 -17.95 6.17
CA ASP A 341 -14.88 -18.18 6.87
C ASP A 341 -14.26 -16.88 7.40
N LEU A 342 -14.36 -15.78 6.64
CA LEU A 342 -13.86 -14.48 7.09
C LEU A 342 -14.62 -13.92 8.29
N ARG A 343 -15.93 -14.18 8.42
CA ARG A 343 -16.67 -13.88 9.65
C ARG A 343 -16.13 -14.66 10.84
N GLY A 344 -15.84 -15.95 10.65
CA GLY A 344 -15.22 -16.80 11.67
C GLY A 344 -13.83 -16.31 12.07
N VAL A 345 -13.03 -15.84 11.11
CA VAL A 345 -11.73 -15.20 11.36
C VAL A 345 -11.89 -13.95 12.23
N LEU A 346 -12.84 -13.06 11.91
CA LEU A 346 -13.10 -11.85 12.70
C LEU A 346 -13.66 -12.15 14.10
N ASP A 347 -14.48 -13.19 14.26
CA ASP A 347 -14.93 -13.68 15.57
C ASP A 347 -13.75 -14.11 16.45
N VAL A 348 -12.82 -14.89 15.88
CA VAL A 348 -11.62 -15.34 16.60
C VAL A 348 -10.75 -14.13 16.95
N TRP A 349 -10.58 -13.19 16.03
CA TRP A 349 -9.82 -11.97 16.26
C TRP A 349 -10.41 -11.13 17.41
N ARG A 350 -11.74 -10.93 17.44
CA ARG A 350 -12.43 -10.25 18.55
C ARG A 350 -12.18 -10.92 19.89
N ASN A 351 -12.27 -12.24 19.95
CA ASN A 351 -12.02 -12.98 21.19
C ASN A 351 -10.55 -12.84 21.61
N TYR A 352 -9.61 -12.92 20.66
CA TYR A 352 -8.19 -12.71 20.91
C TYR A 352 -7.93 -11.30 21.47
N THR A 353 -8.50 -10.25 20.89
CA THR A 353 -8.30 -8.86 21.32
C THR A 353 -9.10 -8.49 22.59
N ALA A 354 -10.07 -9.30 23.00
CA ALA A 354 -10.72 -9.20 24.32
C ALA A 354 -9.96 -9.95 25.42
N GLY A 355 -9.13 -10.94 25.06
CA GLY A 355 -8.37 -11.77 25.98
C GLY A 355 -7.26 -11.01 26.73
N THR A 356 -6.89 -11.52 27.91
CA THR A 356 -5.78 -10.97 28.70
C THR A 356 -4.42 -11.21 28.02
N PRO A 357 -3.38 -10.41 28.31
CA PRO A 357 -2.05 -10.61 27.74
C PRO A 357 -1.48 -12.02 27.98
N ASP A 358 -1.75 -12.63 29.14
CA ASP A 358 -1.30 -14.00 29.44
C ASP A 358 -2.00 -15.05 28.57
N GLU A 359 -3.30 -14.90 28.31
CA GLU A 359 -4.05 -15.81 27.44
C GLU A 359 -3.60 -15.74 25.99
N ARG A 360 -3.29 -14.53 25.50
CA ARG A 360 -2.73 -14.31 24.17
C ARG A 360 -1.35 -14.93 24.03
N ARG A 361 -0.46 -14.72 25.02
CA ARG A 361 0.88 -15.32 25.06
C ARG A 361 0.83 -16.84 25.17
N ALA A 362 -0.13 -17.38 25.90
CA ALA A 362 -0.33 -18.82 26.05
C ALA A 362 -0.92 -19.49 24.79
N GLY A 363 -1.29 -18.71 23.75
CA GLY A 363 -1.82 -19.27 22.50
C GLY A 363 -3.20 -19.92 22.65
N LYS A 364 -4.03 -19.44 23.59
CA LYS A 364 -5.38 -20.00 23.83
C LYS A 364 -6.38 -19.78 22.70
N PHE A 365 -6.11 -18.80 21.83
CA PHE A 365 -6.98 -18.46 20.70
C PHE A 365 -6.46 -19.13 19.44
N GLN A 366 -7.35 -19.86 18.75
CA GLN A 366 -7.03 -20.58 17.52
C GLN A 366 -8.11 -20.35 16.49
N TRP A 367 -7.72 -20.44 15.22
CA TRP A 367 -8.66 -20.42 14.11
C TRP A 367 -9.64 -21.60 14.22
N LYS A 368 -10.92 -21.33 13.97
CA LYS A 368 -11.95 -22.36 13.90
C LYS A 368 -11.83 -23.06 12.55
N LEU A 369 -11.00 -24.10 12.47
CA LEU A 369 -10.73 -24.85 11.24
C LEU A 369 -11.12 -26.33 11.39
N PRO A 370 -11.52 -27.01 10.30
CA PRO A 370 -11.62 -26.45 8.94
C PRO A 370 -12.86 -25.55 8.75
N GLY A 371 -12.68 -24.48 7.97
CA GLY A 371 -13.77 -23.68 7.40
C GLY A 371 -14.21 -24.24 6.04
N ILE A 372 -15.15 -23.58 5.38
CA ILE A 372 -15.68 -23.97 4.05
C ILE A 372 -14.62 -23.81 2.95
N CYS A 373 -13.70 -22.87 3.10
CA CYS A 373 -12.68 -22.52 2.12
C CYS A 373 -11.52 -23.54 1.98
N ILE A 374 -11.42 -24.53 2.86
CA ILE A 374 -10.26 -25.44 2.87
C ILE A 374 -10.52 -26.61 1.92
N HIS A 375 -9.72 -26.70 0.84
CA HIS A 375 -9.70 -27.80 -0.12
C HIS A 375 -8.34 -28.51 -0.14
#